data_AF-A0A451BG83-F1
#
_entry.id   AF-A0A451BG83-F1
#
_cell.length_a   1.000
_cell.length_b   1.000
_cell.length_c   1.000
_cell.angle_alpha   90.00
_cell.angle_beta   90.00
_cell.angle_gamma   90.00
#
_symmetry.space_group_name_H-M   'P 1'
#
loop_
_entity.id
_entity.type
_entity.pdbx_description
1 polymer ?
#
loop_
_entity_poly.entity_id
_entity_poly.type
_entity_poly.pdbx_seq_one_letter_code
_entity_poly.pdbx_strand_id
1 'polypeptide(L)'
;TLAWFREPVAGDWLRHLLTPRDAPELNWTGIDKQVPRSTPEELALPDLAMTGPDLRRALDSLVRLRLLRREPTKQGNNRYAMHGLIRDHFQTPALDPQAIHLRIYRLYAGVIQPIWRPDGLDGLRPLYEAVYHGTRAGLYEEARAKVYRDRILRGTGNDGFYSTKKLGAVSADLAAVKNFFTEPWTRPAPELKPADQAWLLNEAASRLRALGRFHEALAPMRVSMDIDIEREEWKGAAISASNLSELELTLGRVAAAVSDGARSVEYAESERWDIRIIARTTHADALHQHGERAQARRLFEAAEAIQKENQPEYPRLYSLQGFQYADLLLGATERGAWARTLGGQALPVVGAREEWIAACDAITVRINAELQRRRNLPTASILDIALNHLTLARAGMVSGAVGGQGMPSGKPPLCGSVPRGDPTDCRQTPGRRRRWPG
;
A
#
# COMPACT_ATOMS: atom_id res chain seq x y z
N THR A 1 -13.44 -11.98 -5.32
CA THR A 1 -14.86 -12.39 -5.38
C THR A 1 -15.46 -12.18 -4.00
N LEU A 2 -16.21 -11.08 -3.82
CA LEU A 2 -16.78 -10.57 -2.55
C LEU A 2 -18.02 -11.38 -2.11
N ALA A 3 -17.85 -12.67 -1.83
CA ALA A 3 -18.99 -13.59 -1.63
C ALA A 3 -19.34 -13.93 -0.17
N TRP A 4 -18.75 -13.27 0.84
CA TRP A 4 -18.96 -13.68 2.24
C TRP A 4 -19.27 -12.50 3.17
N PHE A 5 -20.48 -11.95 3.04
CA PHE A 5 -21.14 -11.14 4.07
C PHE A 5 -22.10 -12.01 4.88
N ARG A 6 -21.74 -12.44 6.09
CA ARG A 6 -22.69 -13.06 7.05
C ARG A 6 -22.28 -12.89 8.51
N GLU A 7 -22.21 -11.65 9.01
CA GLU A 7 -22.41 -11.42 10.45
C GLU A 7 -23.53 -10.41 10.68
N PRO A 8 -24.47 -10.68 11.60
CA PRO A 8 -25.59 -9.78 11.89
C PRO A 8 -25.09 -8.50 12.59
N VAL A 9 -25.53 -7.35 12.09
CA VAL A 9 -25.24 -6.03 12.66
C VAL A 9 -25.85 -5.92 14.07
N ALA A 10 -25.09 -5.40 15.04
CA ALA A 10 -25.57 -5.17 16.39
C ALA A 10 -26.74 -4.17 16.42
N GLY A 11 -27.78 -4.47 17.21
CA GLY A 11 -29.04 -3.73 17.22
C GLY A 11 -28.93 -2.25 17.60
N ASP A 12 -27.87 -1.85 18.30
CA ASP A 12 -27.70 -0.48 18.80
C ASP A 12 -27.21 0.49 17.71
N TRP A 13 -26.48 -0.02 16.72
CA TRP A 13 -26.01 0.76 15.56
C TRP A 13 -27.16 1.15 14.64
N LEU A 14 -28.24 0.37 14.66
CA LEU A 14 -29.43 0.62 13.87
C LEU A 14 -30.16 1.91 14.28
N ARG A 15 -30.01 2.42 15.50
CA ARG A 15 -30.75 3.60 15.97
C ARG A 15 -30.33 4.90 15.29
N HIS A 16 -29.03 5.09 15.04
CA HIS A 16 -28.48 6.30 14.41
C HIS A 16 -28.87 6.43 12.93
N LEU A 17 -29.35 5.36 12.33
CA LEU A 17 -29.88 5.29 10.96
C LEU A 17 -31.34 5.77 10.83
N LEU A 18 -32.08 5.93 11.93
CA LEU A 18 -33.56 5.86 11.92
C LEU A 18 -34.31 7.20 12.10
N THR A 19 -33.64 8.35 12.24
CA THR A 19 -34.32 9.67 12.39
C THR A 19 -33.58 10.82 11.68
N PRO A 20 -33.77 11.03 10.36
CA PRO A 20 -33.02 12.04 9.60
C PRO A 20 -33.52 13.49 9.72
N ARG A 21 -34.70 13.75 10.30
CA ARG A 21 -35.20 15.13 10.50
C ARG A 21 -34.58 15.85 11.70
N ASP A 22 -33.90 15.12 12.58
CA ASP A 22 -33.27 15.64 13.79
C ASP A 22 -31.77 15.30 13.88
N ALA A 23 -31.08 15.07 12.76
CA ALA A 23 -29.64 14.84 12.79
C ALA A 23 -28.93 16.15 13.17
N PRO A 24 -28.40 16.31 14.40
CA PRO A 24 -27.62 17.49 14.73
C PRO A 24 -26.30 17.41 13.96
N GLU A 25 -25.65 18.54 13.71
CA GLU A 25 -24.22 18.53 13.35
C GLU A 25 -23.46 17.63 14.34
N LEU A 26 -22.51 16.85 13.81
CA LEU A 26 -21.73 15.85 14.53
C LEU A 26 -21.31 16.35 15.92
N ASN A 27 -22.07 15.97 16.95
CA ASN A 27 -21.71 16.24 18.33
C ASN A 27 -21.95 15.00 19.18
N TRP A 28 -20.88 14.61 19.88
CA TRP A 28 -20.69 13.30 20.47
C TRP A 28 -21.13 13.25 21.94
N THR A 29 -22.44 13.20 22.25
CA THR A 29 -22.89 12.84 23.61
C THR A 29 -24.30 12.23 23.67
N GLY A 30 -24.43 11.11 24.40
CA GLY A 30 -25.66 10.70 25.12
C GLY A 30 -26.71 9.87 24.36
N ILE A 31 -26.95 8.62 24.80
CA ILE A 31 -28.02 7.75 24.31
C ILE A 31 -28.92 7.32 25.48
N ASP A 32 -30.24 7.52 25.35
CA ASP A 32 -31.23 6.59 25.92
C ASP A 32 -32.44 6.37 24.98
N LYS A 33 -33.00 5.16 25.04
CA LYS A 33 -33.49 4.22 23.98
C LYS A 33 -34.98 4.32 23.61
N GLN A 34 -35.32 3.97 22.36
CA GLN A 34 -36.37 2.97 22.02
C GLN A 34 -36.50 2.74 20.50
N VAL A 35 -36.74 1.48 20.10
CA VAL A 35 -37.11 1.06 18.74
C VAL A 35 -38.63 0.91 18.69
N PRO A 36 -39.35 1.51 17.71
CA PRO A 36 -40.79 1.35 17.59
C PRO A 36 -41.15 -0.11 17.27
N ARG A 37 -42.18 -0.62 17.96
CA ARG A 37 -42.68 -1.99 17.81
C ARG A 37 -44.07 -1.94 17.22
N SER A 38 -44.35 -2.78 16.22
CA SER A 38 -45.69 -2.80 15.60
C SER A 38 -46.44 -4.09 15.87
N THR A 39 -47.78 -4.02 15.87
CA THR A 39 -48.65 -5.20 15.91
C THR A 39 -48.87 -5.78 14.51
N PRO A 40 -49.33 -7.04 14.37
CA PRO A 40 -49.65 -7.62 13.06
C PRO A 40 -50.65 -6.80 12.25
N GLU A 41 -51.61 -6.17 12.92
CA GLU A 41 -52.66 -5.34 12.31
C GLU A 41 -52.09 -4.03 11.74
N GLU A 42 -51.09 -3.44 12.39
CA GLU A 42 -50.36 -2.26 11.90
C GLU A 42 -49.44 -2.56 10.71
N LEU A 43 -49.08 -3.83 10.50
CA LEU A 43 -48.27 -4.31 9.36
C LEU A 43 -49.12 -4.79 8.18
N ALA A 44 -50.44 -4.83 8.32
CA ALA A 44 -51.35 -5.13 7.23
C ALA A 44 -51.35 -3.95 6.24
N LEU A 45 -51.04 -4.24 4.97
CA LEU A 45 -51.10 -3.22 3.93
C LEU A 45 -52.57 -2.86 3.64
N PRO A 46 -52.95 -1.58 3.66
CA PRO A 46 -54.27 -1.19 3.18
C PRO A 46 -54.39 -1.65 1.72
N ASP A 47 -55.54 -2.24 1.38
CA ASP A 47 -55.91 -2.74 0.05
C ASP A 47 -55.41 -4.14 -0.35
N LEU A 48 -54.69 -4.86 0.52
CA LEU A 48 -54.44 -6.30 0.34
C LEU A 48 -55.38 -7.12 1.26
N ALA A 49 -56.43 -7.71 0.69
CA ALA A 49 -57.33 -8.61 1.40
C ALA A 49 -56.63 -9.93 1.76
N MET A 50 -55.78 -9.93 2.79
CA MET A 50 -55.13 -11.13 3.31
C MET A 50 -55.94 -11.72 4.46
N THR A 51 -56.17 -13.03 4.44
CA THR A 51 -56.77 -13.73 5.58
C THR A 51 -55.77 -13.78 6.75
N GLY A 52 -56.25 -13.86 8.00
CA GLY A 52 -55.37 -13.97 9.18
C GLY A 52 -54.32 -15.10 9.09
N PRO A 53 -54.64 -16.29 8.56
CA PRO A 53 -53.65 -17.33 8.27
C PRO A 53 -52.60 -16.94 7.22
N ASP A 54 -53.00 -16.25 6.15
CA ASP A 54 -52.08 -15.79 5.09
C ASP A 54 -51.09 -14.75 5.62
N LEU A 55 -51.59 -13.79 6.41
CA LEU A 55 -50.77 -12.78 7.05
C LEU A 55 -49.73 -13.42 7.98
N ARG A 56 -50.14 -14.42 8.80
CA ARG A 56 -49.21 -15.15 9.67
C ARG A 56 -48.12 -15.88 8.87
N ARG A 57 -48.46 -16.54 7.76
CA ARG A 57 -47.48 -17.21 6.88
C ARG A 57 -46.49 -16.23 6.26
N ALA A 58 -46.96 -15.07 5.83
CA ALA A 58 -46.11 -14.02 5.26
C ALA A 58 -45.15 -13.44 6.31
N LEU A 59 -45.66 -13.09 7.51
CA LEU A 59 -44.85 -12.60 8.62
C LEU A 59 -43.80 -13.63 9.06
N ASP A 60 -44.16 -14.92 9.15
CA ASP A 60 -43.21 -15.98 9.47
C ASP A 60 -42.13 -16.16 8.38
N SER A 61 -42.49 -15.98 7.10
CA SER A 61 -41.54 -16.01 5.99
C SER A 61 -40.56 -14.84 6.05
N LEU A 62 -41.03 -13.63 6.37
CA LEU A 62 -40.19 -12.44 6.55
C LEU A 62 -39.27 -12.55 7.77
N VAL A 63 -39.71 -13.23 8.84
CA VAL A 63 -38.85 -13.57 9.99
C VAL A 63 -37.78 -14.59 9.60
N ARG A 64 -38.12 -15.63 8.83
CA ARG A 64 -37.15 -16.61 8.31
C ARG A 64 -36.11 -15.96 7.39
N LEU A 65 -36.53 -14.99 6.59
CA LEU A 65 -35.66 -14.19 5.71
C LEU A 65 -34.88 -13.09 6.47
N ARG A 66 -35.09 -12.97 7.79
CA ARG A 66 -34.44 -11.98 8.68
C ARG A 66 -34.75 -10.52 8.35
N LEU A 67 -35.85 -10.26 7.65
CA LEU A 67 -36.35 -8.91 7.35
C LEU A 67 -37.22 -8.36 8.50
N LEU A 68 -37.79 -9.26 9.30
CA LEU A 68 -38.51 -8.97 10.54
C LEU A 68 -37.88 -9.69 11.73
N ARG A 69 -37.91 -9.07 12.90
CA ARG A 69 -37.63 -9.71 14.19
C ARG A 69 -38.95 -9.92 14.93
N ARG A 70 -39.23 -11.17 15.31
CA ARG A 70 -40.41 -11.52 16.11
C ARG A 70 -40.09 -11.42 17.59
N GLU A 71 -40.90 -10.66 18.32
CA GLU A 71 -40.87 -10.55 19.79
C GLU A 71 -42.12 -11.24 20.35
N PRO A 72 -41.98 -12.47 20.88
CA PRO A 72 -43.10 -13.18 21.46
C PRO A 72 -43.55 -12.50 22.77
N THR A 73 -44.86 -12.33 22.93
CA THR A 73 -45.47 -11.81 24.14
C THR A 73 -46.15 -12.95 24.91
N LYS A 74 -46.29 -12.79 26.24
CA LYS A 74 -46.95 -13.79 27.10
C LYS A 74 -48.44 -14.00 26.77
N GLN A 75 -49.04 -13.12 25.97
CA GLN A 75 -50.47 -13.12 25.61
C GLN A 75 -50.74 -13.64 24.19
N GLY A 76 -49.72 -14.12 23.46
CA GLY A 76 -49.88 -14.68 22.11
C GLY A 76 -49.98 -13.64 20.99
N ASN A 77 -50.00 -12.34 21.30
CA ASN A 77 -49.92 -11.24 20.34
C ASN A 77 -48.47 -10.85 20.04
N ASN A 78 -47.80 -11.67 19.21
CA ASN A 78 -46.42 -11.41 18.79
C ASN A 78 -46.26 -9.99 18.24
N ARG A 79 -45.27 -9.26 18.74
CA ARG A 79 -44.86 -7.97 18.18
C ARG A 79 -43.77 -8.20 17.16
N TYR A 80 -43.73 -7.35 16.14
CA TYR A 80 -42.74 -7.45 15.09
C TYR A 80 -41.96 -6.14 15.02
N ALA A 81 -40.63 -6.27 14.95
CA ALA A 81 -39.73 -5.16 14.71
C ALA A 81 -39.14 -5.29 13.30
N MET A 82 -39.27 -4.23 12.51
CA MET A 82 -38.68 -4.08 11.19
C MET A 82 -37.62 -3.00 11.24
N HIS A 83 -36.53 -3.16 10.49
CA HIS A 83 -35.55 -2.08 10.33
C HIS A 83 -36.17 -0.93 9.52
N GLY A 84 -36.03 0.33 9.99
CA GLY A 84 -36.56 1.50 9.27
C GLY A 84 -36.06 1.66 7.83
N LEU A 85 -34.81 1.35 7.47
CA LEU A 85 -34.38 1.30 6.05
C LEU A 85 -35.18 0.30 5.20
N ILE A 86 -35.52 -0.88 5.74
CA ILE A 86 -36.33 -1.87 5.03
C ILE A 86 -37.76 -1.35 4.91
N ARG A 87 -38.31 -0.85 6.03
CA ARG A 87 -39.63 -0.22 6.07
C ARG A 87 -39.72 0.94 5.06
N ASP A 88 -38.76 1.85 5.08
CA ASP A 88 -38.69 3.03 4.24
C ASP A 88 -38.45 2.62 2.77
N HIS A 89 -37.58 1.64 2.48
CA HIS A 89 -37.41 1.09 1.13
C HIS A 89 -38.72 0.55 0.54
N PHE A 90 -39.55 -0.10 1.35
CA PHE A 90 -40.86 -0.61 0.93
C PHE A 90 -42.02 0.41 1.08
N GLN A 91 -41.81 1.54 1.76
CA GLN A 91 -42.81 2.61 1.96
C GLN A 91 -42.61 3.84 1.06
N THR A 92 -41.42 4.04 0.48
CA THR A 92 -41.16 5.14 -0.47
C THR A 92 -41.13 4.60 -1.91
N PRO A 93 -41.68 5.32 -2.91
CA PRO A 93 -41.45 5.00 -4.32
C PRO A 93 -39.94 4.98 -4.62
N ALA A 94 -39.56 4.22 -5.65
CA ALA A 94 -38.17 3.88 -6.02
C ALA A 94 -37.16 4.98 -5.63
N LEU A 95 -36.45 4.74 -4.52
CA LEU A 95 -35.42 5.65 -4.03
C LEU A 95 -34.32 5.77 -5.09
N ASP A 96 -33.92 7.00 -5.39
CA ASP A 96 -32.76 7.30 -6.22
C ASP A 96 -31.53 6.48 -5.74
N PRO A 97 -30.92 5.66 -6.61
CA PRO A 97 -29.75 4.85 -6.23
C PRO A 97 -28.63 5.64 -5.57
N GLN A 98 -28.38 6.89 -6.00
CA GLN A 98 -27.34 7.73 -5.41
C GLN A 98 -27.67 8.09 -3.95
N ALA A 99 -28.93 8.41 -3.66
CA ALA A 99 -29.42 8.64 -2.30
C ALA A 99 -29.31 7.39 -1.40
N ILE A 100 -29.49 6.18 -1.95
CA ILE A 100 -29.26 4.93 -1.21
C ILE A 100 -27.78 4.78 -0.85
N HIS A 101 -26.89 4.94 -1.83
CA HIS A 101 -25.45 4.86 -1.63
C HIS A 101 -24.96 5.89 -0.60
N LEU A 102 -25.51 7.11 -0.60
CA LEU A 102 -25.20 8.14 0.40
C LEU A 102 -25.56 7.70 1.83
N ARG A 103 -26.73 7.08 2.02
CA ARG A 103 -27.16 6.58 3.33
C ARG A 103 -26.25 5.46 3.82
N ILE A 104 -25.90 4.52 2.94
CA ILE A 104 -25.02 3.40 3.28
C ILE A 104 -23.59 3.89 3.58
N TYR A 105 -23.08 4.87 2.83
CA TYR A 105 -21.79 5.51 3.10
C TYR A 105 -21.73 6.07 4.52
N ARG A 106 -22.74 6.87 4.93
CA ARG A 106 -22.81 7.45 6.27
C ARG A 106 -22.90 6.39 7.37
N LEU A 107 -23.64 5.31 7.11
CA LEU A 107 -23.72 4.14 8.00
C LEU A 107 -22.34 3.51 8.20
N TYR A 108 -21.64 3.14 7.13
CA TYR A 108 -20.34 2.48 7.23
C TYR A 108 -19.26 3.39 7.84
N ALA A 109 -19.21 4.64 7.39
CA ALA A 109 -18.18 5.59 7.82
C ALA A 109 -18.39 6.09 9.26
N GLY A 110 -19.63 6.27 9.72
CA GLY A 110 -19.93 6.88 11.02
C GLY A 110 -20.42 5.89 12.07
N VAL A 111 -21.36 5.02 11.71
CA VAL A 111 -22.15 4.25 12.68
C VAL A 111 -21.58 2.84 12.88
N ILE A 112 -21.27 2.12 11.80
CA ILE A 112 -20.61 0.79 11.86
C ILE A 112 -19.17 0.96 12.34
N GLN A 113 -18.50 2.02 11.89
CA GLN A 113 -17.13 2.30 12.27
C GLN A 113 -16.99 3.66 12.94
N PRO A 114 -17.43 3.78 14.21
CA PRO A 114 -17.38 5.04 14.95
C PRO A 114 -15.96 5.41 15.36
N ILE A 115 -15.05 4.44 15.46
CA ILE A 115 -13.64 4.71 15.73
C ILE A 115 -13.04 5.37 14.50
N TRP A 116 -12.45 6.56 14.69
CA TRP A 116 -11.87 7.34 13.60
C TRP A 116 -10.76 6.60 12.88
N ARG A 117 -9.78 6.06 13.61
CA ARG A 117 -8.65 5.28 13.09
C ARG A 117 -8.64 3.89 13.72
N PRO A 118 -9.48 2.97 13.24
CA PRO A 118 -9.50 1.63 13.80
C PRO A 118 -8.26 0.85 13.41
N ASP A 119 -7.87 -0.08 14.29
CA ASP A 119 -6.74 -0.96 14.06
C ASP A 119 -7.16 -2.26 13.38
N GLY A 120 -6.21 -2.87 12.67
CA GLY A 120 -6.36 -4.18 12.04
C GLY A 120 -7.26 -4.18 10.80
N LEU A 121 -7.24 -5.30 10.09
CA LEU A 121 -8.01 -5.47 8.85
C LEU A 121 -9.52 -5.43 9.10
N ASP A 122 -9.98 -6.00 10.22
CA ASP A 122 -11.39 -6.00 10.59
C ASP A 122 -11.93 -4.59 10.84
N GLY A 123 -11.12 -3.73 11.44
CA GLY A 123 -11.43 -2.32 11.66
C GLY A 123 -11.47 -1.50 10.37
N LEU A 124 -10.62 -1.83 9.38
CA LEU A 124 -10.61 -1.15 8.09
C LEU A 124 -11.72 -1.62 7.13
N ARG A 125 -12.23 -2.84 7.29
CA ARG A 125 -13.25 -3.42 6.40
C ARG A 125 -14.49 -2.52 6.21
N PRO A 126 -15.13 -1.99 7.26
CA PRO A 126 -16.21 -1.01 7.09
C PRO A 126 -15.82 0.24 6.29
N LEU A 127 -14.57 0.69 6.41
CA LEU A 127 -14.10 1.90 5.72
C LEU A 127 -13.91 1.66 4.23
N TYR A 128 -13.53 0.45 3.82
CA TYR A 128 -13.48 0.08 2.40
C TYR A 128 -14.89 0.06 1.77
N GLU A 129 -15.89 -0.43 2.50
CA GLU A 129 -17.30 -0.33 2.06
C GLU A 129 -17.75 1.13 1.97
N ALA A 130 -17.35 1.97 2.93
CA ALA A 130 -17.61 3.39 2.85
C ALA A 130 -17.00 4.04 1.60
N VAL A 131 -15.77 3.67 1.19
CA VAL A 131 -15.19 4.18 -0.07
C VAL A 131 -16.05 3.79 -1.28
N TYR A 132 -16.48 2.53 -1.36
CA TYR A 132 -17.34 2.06 -2.45
C TYR A 132 -18.67 2.82 -2.49
N HIS A 133 -19.36 2.94 -1.36
CA HIS A 133 -20.66 3.62 -1.33
C HIS A 133 -20.53 5.14 -1.49
N GLY A 134 -19.48 5.76 -0.96
CA GLY A 134 -19.25 7.20 -1.08
C GLY A 134 -19.00 7.63 -2.53
N THR A 135 -18.20 6.88 -3.27
CA THR A 135 -17.95 7.14 -4.70
C THR A 135 -19.21 6.95 -5.55
N ARG A 136 -20.01 5.90 -5.29
CA ARG A 136 -21.32 5.69 -5.93
C ARG A 136 -22.36 6.75 -5.57
N ALA A 137 -22.18 7.42 -4.44
CA ALA A 137 -22.98 8.58 -4.02
C ALA A 137 -22.50 9.90 -4.67
N GLY A 138 -21.47 9.89 -5.51
CA GLY A 138 -20.86 11.09 -6.10
C GLY A 138 -19.93 11.86 -5.15
N LEU A 139 -19.65 11.34 -3.95
CA LEU A 139 -18.80 11.97 -2.94
C LEU A 139 -17.32 11.57 -3.11
N TYR A 140 -16.78 11.68 -4.32
CA TYR A 140 -15.41 11.25 -4.63
C TYR A 140 -14.36 11.94 -3.76
N GLU A 141 -14.40 13.27 -3.68
CA GLU A 141 -13.49 14.09 -2.88
C GLU A 141 -13.55 13.74 -1.39
N GLU A 142 -14.75 13.60 -0.84
CA GLU A 142 -14.91 13.28 0.57
C GLU A 142 -14.45 11.85 0.89
N ALA A 143 -14.88 10.87 0.10
CA ALA A 143 -14.50 9.47 0.30
C ALA A 143 -12.98 9.28 0.17
N ARG A 144 -12.33 9.99 -0.76
CA ARG A 144 -10.88 9.94 -0.94
C ARG A 144 -10.14 10.62 0.22
N ALA A 145 -10.52 11.83 0.59
CA ALA A 145 -9.81 12.59 1.62
C ALA A 145 -10.10 12.04 3.03
N LYS A 146 -11.38 12.01 3.42
CA LYS A 146 -11.77 11.72 4.81
C LYS A 146 -11.76 10.24 5.16
N VAL A 147 -11.96 9.34 4.19
CA VAL A 147 -12.01 7.90 4.45
C VAL A 147 -10.73 7.21 4.01
N TYR A 148 -10.42 7.27 2.71
CA TYR A 148 -9.26 6.57 2.17
C TYR A 148 -7.95 7.14 2.73
N ARG A 149 -7.66 8.42 2.54
CA ARG A 149 -6.42 9.03 3.03
C ARG A 149 -6.38 9.11 4.56
N ASP A 150 -7.36 9.72 5.21
CA ASP A 150 -7.20 10.13 6.62
C ASP A 150 -7.44 9.00 7.64
N ARG A 151 -8.19 7.96 7.26
CA ARG A 151 -8.58 6.86 8.16
C ARG A 151 -7.96 5.53 7.77
N ILE A 152 -8.01 5.15 6.49
CA ILE A 152 -7.40 3.90 6.01
C ILE A 152 -5.88 4.04 5.92
N LEU A 153 -5.38 5.05 5.20
CA LEU A 153 -3.94 5.31 5.10
C LEU A 153 -3.39 6.01 6.34
N ARG A 154 -4.22 6.75 7.08
CA ARG A 154 -3.79 7.62 8.20
C ARG A 154 -2.86 8.77 7.75
N GLY A 155 -3.03 9.22 6.50
CA GLY A 155 -2.24 10.27 5.87
C GLY A 155 -1.02 9.74 5.12
N THR A 156 -0.14 10.66 4.70
CA THR A 156 1.06 10.39 3.90
C THR A 156 2.37 10.67 4.65
N GLY A 157 2.30 11.04 5.94
CA GLY A 157 3.46 11.31 6.80
C GLY A 157 4.11 10.06 7.39
N ASN A 158 4.87 10.23 8.48
CA ASN A 158 5.63 9.16 9.12
C ASN A 158 4.77 7.95 9.56
N ASP A 159 3.58 8.21 10.11
CA ASP A 159 2.59 7.17 10.49
C ASP A 159 1.57 6.87 9.38
N GLY A 160 1.80 7.43 8.18
CA GLY A 160 0.94 7.28 7.03
C GLY A 160 1.09 5.93 6.32
N PHE A 161 0.21 5.70 5.35
CA PHE A 161 0.08 4.44 4.61
C PHE A 161 -0.09 3.22 5.52
N TYR A 162 -0.86 3.35 6.60
CA TYR A 162 -1.07 2.30 7.62
C TYR A 162 -1.52 0.97 7.01
N SER A 163 -2.54 1.00 6.13
CA SER A 163 -3.09 -0.22 5.52
C SER A 163 -2.04 -1.03 4.76
N THR A 164 -1.15 -0.38 4.01
CA THR A 164 -0.12 -1.06 3.21
C THR A 164 1.14 -1.34 4.01
N LYS A 165 1.66 -0.36 4.77
CA LYS A 165 2.92 -0.49 5.52
C LYS A 165 2.82 -1.34 6.78
N LYS A 166 1.69 -1.30 7.49
CA LYS A 166 1.50 -2.04 8.75
C LYS A 166 0.72 -3.34 8.55
N LEU A 167 -0.29 -3.33 7.69
CA LEU A 167 -1.17 -4.49 7.51
C LEU A 167 -0.94 -5.27 6.22
N GLY A 168 -0.12 -4.77 5.29
CA GLY A 168 0.11 -5.43 3.99
C GLY A 168 -1.13 -5.49 3.10
N ALA A 169 -2.13 -4.63 3.32
CA ALA A 169 -3.45 -4.69 2.69
C ALA A 169 -3.48 -4.20 1.22
N VAL A 170 -2.42 -4.44 0.45
CA VAL A 170 -2.20 -3.89 -0.90
C VAL A 170 -3.36 -4.19 -1.86
N SER A 171 -3.89 -5.41 -1.84
CA SER A 171 -5.02 -5.81 -2.68
C SER A 171 -6.33 -5.09 -2.32
N ALA A 172 -6.60 -4.90 -1.02
CA ALA A 172 -7.80 -4.20 -0.55
C ALA A 172 -7.71 -2.71 -0.90
N ASP A 173 -6.53 -2.13 -0.72
CA ASP A 173 -6.21 -0.77 -1.09
C ASP A 173 -6.40 -0.51 -2.59
N LEU A 174 -5.91 -1.40 -3.46
CA LEU A 174 -6.10 -1.29 -4.90
C LEU A 174 -7.59 -1.39 -5.29
N ALA A 175 -8.34 -2.29 -4.64
CA ALA A 175 -9.78 -2.41 -4.84
C ALA A 175 -10.54 -1.15 -4.42
N ALA A 176 -10.10 -0.49 -3.34
CA ALA A 176 -10.65 0.78 -2.89
C ALA A 176 -10.36 1.90 -3.88
N VAL A 177 -9.08 2.03 -4.30
CA VAL A 177 -8.61 3.03 -5.27
C VAL A 177 -9.36 2.93 -6.58
N LYS A 178 -9.68 1.71 -7.05
CA LYS A 178 -10.44 1.48 -8.29
C LYS A 178 -11.77 2.24 -8.34
N ASN A 179 -12.43 2.47 -7.20
CA ASN A 179 -13.73 3.14 -7.17
C ASN A 179 -13.67 4.64 -7.51
N PHE A 180 -12.48 5.22 -7.53
CA PHE A 180 -12.27 6.61 -7.95
C PHE A 180 -11.99 6.75 -9.46
N PHE A 181 -12.11 5.66 -10.23
CA PHE A 181 -11.86 5.64 -11.66
C PHE A 181 -13.15 5.37 -12.43
N THR A 182 -13.35 6.11 -13.52
CA THR A 182 -14.39 5.84 -14.52
C THR A 182 -13.91 4.78 -15.50
N GLU A 183 -12.63 4.81 -15.86
CA GLU A 183 -11.92 3.76 -16.58
C GLU A 183 -10.71 3.32 -15.74
N PRO A 184 -10.62 2.03 -15.35
CA PRO A 184 -9.57 1.57 -14.45
C PRO A 184 -8.16 1.98 -14.93
N TRP A 185 -7.45 2.67 -14.04
CA TRP A 185 -6.02 3.02 -14.16
C TRP A 185 -5.66 4.06 -15.22
N THR A 186 -6.62 4.54 -16.01
CA THR A 186 -6.39 5.54 -17.06
C THR A 186 -7.20 6.81 -16.83
N ARG A 187 -8.45 6.68 -16.37
CA ARG A 187 -9.37 7.82 -16.23
C ARG A 187 -9.95 7.92 -14.82
N PRO A 188 -9.29 8.69 -13.93
CA PRO A 188 -9.90 9.11 -12.66
C PRO A 188 -11.24 9.82 -12.87
N ALA A 189 -12.08 9.83 -11.85
CA ALA A 189 -13.36 10.53 -11.88
C ALA A 189 -13.14 12.05 -12.08
N PRO A 190 -13.80 12.69 -13.06
CA PRO A 190 -13.58 14.10 -13.40
C PRO A 190 -13.98 15.07 -12.28
N GLU A 191 -14.79 14.63 -11.32
CA GLU A 191 -15.19 15.39 -10.13
C GLU A 191 -14.04 15.59 -9.14
N LEU A 192 -12.94 14.84 -9.29
CA LEU A 192 -11.73 14.99 -8.48
C LEU A 192 -10.85 16.11 -9.02
N LYS A 193 -10.16 16.83 -8.12
CA LYS A 193 -9.18 17.85 -8.53
C LYS A 193 -8.00 17.21 -9.28
N PRO A 194 -7.36 17.91 -10.25
CA PRO A 194 -6.23 17.35 -11.02
C PRO A 194 -5.08 16.80 -10.17
N ALA A 195 -4.71 17.51 -9.09
CA ALA A 195 -3.69 17.05 -8.13
C ALA A 195 -4.01 15.68 -7.52
N ASP A 196 -5.29 15.44 -7.31
CA ASP A 196 -5.78 14.28 -6.62
C ASP A 196 -6.06 13.12 -7.57
N GLN A 197 -6.35 13.43 -8.83
CA GLN A 197 -6.32 12.48 -9.93
C GLN A 197 -4.91 11.90 -10.12
N ALA A 198 -3.88 12.76 -10.22
CA ALA A 198 -2.48 12.36 -10.29
C ALA A 198 -2.07 11.52 -9.06
N TRP A 199 -2.46 11.96 -7.86
CA TRP A 199 -2.19 11.19 -6.65
C TRP A 199 -2.82 9.79 -6.68
N LEU A 200 -4.10 9.65 -7.06
CA LEU A 200 -4.77 8.34 -7.16
C LEU A 200 -4.16 7.43 -8.24
N LEU A 201 -3.70 8.00 -9.36
CA LEU A 201 -2.97 7.27 -10.39
C LEU A 201 -1.65 6.72 -9.84
N ASN A 202 -0.89 7.53 -9.11
CA ASN A 202 0.33 7.09 -8.41
C ASN A 202 0.05 6.00 -7.37
N GLU A 203 -1.03 6.14 -6.57
CA GLU A 203 -1.42 5.11 -5.61
C GLU A 203 -1.76 3.79 -6.33
N ALA A 204 -2.53 3.84 -7.43
CA ALA A 204 -2.88 2.67 -8.23
C ALA A 204 -1.64 2.00 -8.81
N ALA A 205 -0.75 2.78 -9.44
CA ALA A 205 0.51 2.32 -10.01
C ALA A 205 1.39 1.59 -8.97
N SER A 206 1.57 2.20 -7.79
CA SER A 206 2.36 1.62 -6.71
C SER A 206 1.81 0.27 -6.24
N ARG A 207 0.48 0.14 -6.14
CA ARG A 207 -0.18 -1.10 -5.69
C ARG A 207 -0.15 -2.18 -6.76
N LEU A 208 -0.33 -1.81 -8.03
CA LEU A 208 -0.19 -2.73 -9.16
C LEU A 208 1.22 -3.31 -9.22
N ARG A 209 2.26 -2.45 -9.07
CA ARG A 209 3.66 -2.89 -9.00
C ARG A 209 3.90 -3.83 -7.82
N ALA A 210 3.43 -3.49 -6.62
CA ALA A 210 3.57 -4.33 -5.43
C ALA A 210 2.87 -5.70 -5.55
N LEU A 211 1.82 -5.80 -6.37
CA LEU A 211 1.12 -7.07 -6.67
C LEU A 211 1.68 -7.83 -7.88
N GLY A 212 2.79 -7.37 -8.47
CA GLY A 212 3.40 -7.99 -9.65
C GLY A 212 2.63 -7.75 -10.96
N ARG A 213 1.63 -6.87 -10.97
CA ARG A 213 0.81 -6.52 -12.15
C ARG A 213 1.51 -5.44 -12.98
N PHE A 214 2.76 -5.69 -13.36
CA PHE A 214 3.68 -4.70 -13.91
C PHE A 214 3.18 -4.04 -15.20
N HIS A 215 2.56 -4.81 -16.11
CA HIS A 215 2.01 -4.24 -17.34
C HIS A 215 0.87 -3.25 -17.08
N GLU A 216 0.01 -3.53 -16.11
CA GLU A 216 -1.10 -2.63 -15.76
C GLU A 216 -0.62 -1.38 -15.04
N ALA A 217 0.54 -1.42 -14.38
CA ALA A 217 1.11 -0.26 -13.68
C ALA A 217 1.66 0.83 -14.61
N LEU A 218 1.94 0.51 -15.88
CA LEU A 218 2.51 1.47 -16.84
C LEU A 218 1.57 2.63 -17.15
N ALA A 219 0.31 2.32 -17.48
CA ALA A 219 -0.68 3.31 -17.87
C ALA A 219 -0.91 4.38 -16.78
N PRO A 220 -1.19 4.02 -15.51
CA PRO A 220 -1.42 5.03 -14.47
C PRO A 220 -0.18 5.88 -14.19
N MET A 221 1.04 5.32 -14.27
CA MET A 221 2.27 6.11 -14.09
C MET A 221 2.46 7.14 -15.22
N ARG A 222 2.18 6.77 -16.48
CA ARG A 222 2.26 7.69 -17.62
C ARG A 222 1.25 8.82 -17.50
N VAL A 223 -0.01 8.48 -17.26
CA VAL A 223 -1.07 9.49 -17.11
C VAL A 223 -0.78 10.42 -15.92
N SER A 224 -0.29 9.89 -14.80
CA SER A 224 0.09 10.75 -13.67
C SER A 224 1.21 11.72 -14.03
N MET A 225 2.24 11.24 -14.73
CA MET A 225 3.35 12.08 -15.18
C MET A 225 2.87 13.19 -16.12
N ASP A 226 2.01 12.86 -17.09
CA ASP A 226 1.47 13.83 -18.04
C ASP A 226 0.66 14.94 -17.31
N ILE A 227 -0.18 14.56 -16.33
CA ILE A 227 -0.92 15.52 -15.49
C ILE A 227 0.04 16.41 -14.68
N ASP A 228 1.11 15.85 -14.12
CA ASP A 228 2.09 16.62 -13.34
C ASP A 228 2.88 17.58 -14.24
N ILE A 229 3.22 17.19 -15.48
CA ILE A 229 3.85 18.06 -16.48
C ILE A 229 2.92 19.22 -16.87
N GLU A 230 1.66 18.94 -17.19
CA GLU A 230 0.67 19.96 -17.54
C GLU A 230 0.44 21.00 -16.43
N ARG A 231 0.69 20.59 -15.18
CA ARG A 231 0.55 21.43 -13.99
C ARG A 231 1.85 22.06 -13.52
N GLU A 232 2.95 21.81 -14.23
CA GLU A 232 4.32 22.24 -13.86
C GLU A 232 4.73 21.75 -12.45
N GLU A 233 4.21 20.61 -12.00
CA GLU A 233 4.59 19.96 -10.74
C GLU A 233 5.80 19.04 -11.00
N TRP A 234 6.96 19.66 -11.18
CA TRP A 234 8.19 18.99 -11.66
C TRP A 234 8.66 17.85 -10.75
N LYS A 235 8.49 18.00 -9.43
CA LYS A 235 8.74 16.91 -8.47
C LYS A 235 7.91 15.66 -8.77
N GLY A 236 6.62 15.82 -9.04
CA GLY A 236 5.70 14.72 -9.36
C GLY A 236 6.07 14.04 -10.68
N ALA A 237 6.40 14.85 -11.69
CA ALA A 237 6.87 14.37 -12.98
C ALA A 237 8.19 13.58 -12.86
N ALA A 238 9.17 14.07 -12.10
CA ALA A 238 10.44 13.40 -11.86
C ALA A 238 10.28 12.05 -11.14
N ILE A 239 9.41 11.98 -10.13
CA ILE A 239 9.11 10.74 -9.41
C ILE A 239 8.43 9.73 -10.33
N SER A 240 7.43 10.17 -11.10
CA SER A 240 6.69 9.31 -12.03
C SER A 240 7.59 8.76 -13.14
N ALA A 241 8.45 9.60 -13.73
CA ALA A 241 9.43 9.19 -14.73
C ALA A 241 10.48 8.22 -14.17
N SER A 242 10.94 8.43 -12.94
CA SER A 242 11.85 7.49 -12.27
C SER A 242 11.18 6.12 -12.03
N ASN A 243 9.94 6.13 -11.56
CA ASN A 243 9.16 4.90 -11.36
C ASN A 243 8.90 4.14 -12.67
N LEU A 244 8.63 4.87 -13.76
CA LEU A 244 8.48 4.29 -15.10
C LEU A 244 9.78 3.61 -15.55
N SER A 245 10.91 4.30 -15.42
CA SER A 245 12.22 3.75 -15.78
C SER A 245 12.50 2.41 -15.07
N GLU A 246 12.30 2.36 -13.76
CA GLU A 246 12.50 1.11 -13.00
C GLU A 246 11.52 0.00 -13.40
N LEU A 247 10.25 0.36 -13.64
CA LEU A 247 9.22 -0.59 -14.05
C LEU A 247 9.51 -1.15 -15.46
N GLU A 248 9.99 -0.31 -16.36
CA GLU A 248 10.36 -0.67 -17.72
C GLU A 248 11.60 -1.57 -17.75
N LEU A 249 12.59 -1.35 -16.89
CA LEU A 249 13.69 -2.31 -16.69
C LEU A 249 13.18 -3.67 -16.24
N THR A 250 12.25 -3.69 -15.27
CA THR A 250 11.64 -4.93 -14.76
C THR A 250 10.92 -5.70 -15.89
N LEU A 251 10.35 -4.98 -16.86
CA LEU A 251 9.68 -5.54 -18.04
C LEU A 251 10.63 -5.84 -19.21
N GLY A 252 11.94 -5.62 -19.07
CA GLY A 252 12.93 -5.80 -20.13
C GLY A 252 12.89 -4.73 -21.22
N ARG A 253 12.19 -3.61 -21.01
CA ARG A 253 12.06 -2.48 -21.94
C ARG A 253 13.20 -1.48 -21.76
N VAL A 254 14.43 -1.94 -21.94
CA VAL A 254 15.64 -1.21 -21.55
C VAL A 254 15.75 0.16 -22.22
N ALA A 255 15.43 0.27 -23.52
CA ALA A 255 15.51 1.55 -24.23
C ALA A 255 14.49 2.59 -23.70
N ALA A 256 13.27 2.14 -23.36
CA ALA A 256 12.27 3.02 -22.76
C ALA A 256 12.71 3.48 -21.37
N ALA A 257 13.28 2.58 -20.57
CA ALA A 257 13.80 2.93 -19.26
C ALA A 257 14.92 3.99 -19.33
N VAL A 258 15.82 3.89 -20.30
CA VAL A 258 16.86 4.92 -20.52
C VAL A 258 16.23 6.28 -20.84
N SER A 259 15.23 6.30 -21.72
CA SER A 259 14.49 7.52 -22.07
C SER A 259 13.79 8.13 -20.86
N ASP A 260 13.08 7.34 -20.07
CA ASP A 260 12.31 7.83 -18.92
C ASP A 260 13.22 8.21 -17.75
N GLY A 261 14.36 7.53 -17.59
CA GLY A 261 15.42 7.96 -16.69
C GLY A 261 16.03 9.31 -17.08
N ALA A 262 16.25 9.57 -18.38
CA ALA A 262 16.75 10.86 -18.82
C ALA A 262 15.76 11.99 -18.50
N ARG A 263 14.47 11.78 -18.82
CA ARG A 263 13.39 12.72 -18.49
C ARG A 263 13.28 12.98 -16.99
N SER A 264 13.47 11.96 -16.15
CA SER A 264 13.41 12.15 -14.71
C SER A 264 14.51 13.08 -14.20
N VAL A 265 15.71 13.05 -14.81
CA VAL A 265 16.80 13.97 -14.49
C VAL A 265 16.47 15.39 -14.91
N GLU A 266 15.90 15.57 -16.11
CA GLU A 266 15.46 16.88 -16.61
C GLU A 266 14.44 17.53 -15.66
N TYR A 267 13.40 16.79 -15.27
CA TYR A 267 12.38 17.28 -14.34
C TYR A 267 12.90 17.51 -12.93
N ALA A 268 13.92 16.77 -12.49
CA ALA A 268 14.48 16.90 -11.16
C ALA A 268 15.45 18.08 -11.02
N GLU A 269 15.89 18.75 -12.09
CA GLU A 269 17.07 19.62 -12.01
C GLU A 269 16.86 20.84 -11.09
N SER A 270 15.65 21.40 -11.06
CA SER A 270 15.27 22.49 -10.15
C SER A 270 14.83 22.03 -8.77
N GLU A 271 14.78 20.73 -8.52
CA GLU A 271 14.26 20.16 -7.28
C GLU A 271 15.32 20.03 -6.18
N ARG A 272 14.86 19.72 -4.97
CA ARG A 272 15.74 19.47 -3.83
C ARG A 272 16.74 18.34 -4.14
N TRP A 273 17.91 18.43 -3.53
CA TRP A 273 19.06 17.54 -3.75
C TRP A 273 18.73 16.04 -3.68
N ASP A 274 17.78 15.63 -2.84
CA ASP A 274 17.38 14.23 -2.70
C ASP A 274 16.68 13.70 -3.95
N ILE A 275 15.82 14.51 -4.59
CA ILE A 275 15.15 14.15 -5.85
C ILE A 275 16.18 14.08 -6.99
N ARG A 276 17.12 15.03 -7.03
CA ARG A 276 18.21 15.07 -8.01
C ARG A 276 19.10 13.83 -7.96
N ILE A 277 19.39 13.32 -6.76
CA ILE A 277 20.14 12.07 -6.58
C ILE A 277 19.33 10.89 -7.11
N ILE A 278 18.07 10.75 -6.68
CA ILE A 278 17.21 9.62 -7.08
C ILE A 278 17.13 9.54 -8.61
N ALA A 279 16.74 10.63 -9.28
CA ALA A 279 16.61 10.67 -10.73
C ALA A 279 17.91 10.28 -11.45
N ARG A 280 19.06 10.83 -11.03
CA ARG A 280 20.38 10.50 -11.60
C ARG A 280 20.74 9.03 -11.43
N THR A 281 20.50 8.47 -10.25
CA THR A 281 20.81 7.05 -9.97
C THR A 281 19.89 6.09 -10.71
N THR A 282 18.61 6.43 -10.87
CA THR A 282 17.66 5.67 -11.69
C THR A 282 18.06 5.68 -13.16
N HIS A 283 18.44 6.83 -13.71
CA HIS A 283 18.93 6.92 -15.08
C HIS A 283 20.26 6.17 -15.26
N ALA A 284 21.16 6.28 -14.27
CA ALA A 284 22.43 5.58 -14.26
C ALA A 284 22.25 4.05 -14.29
N ASP A 285 21.31 3.53 -13.49
CA ASP A 285 20.97 2.10 -13.51
C ASP A 285 20.41 1.69 -14.88
N ALA A 286 19.49 2.46 -15.45
CA ALA A 286 18.96 2.17 -16.80
C ALA A 286 20.06 2.15 -17.88
N LEU A 287 20.99 3.12 -17.85
CA LEU A 287 22.16 3.14 -18.73
C LEU A 287 23.09 1.95 -18.47
N HIS A 288 23.27 1.56 -17.21
CA HIS A 288 24.07 0.38 -16.88
C HIS A 288 23.45 -0.88 -17.51
N GLN A 289 22.15 -1.10 -17.35
CA GLN A 289 21.45 -2.26 -17.91
C GLN A 289 21.42 -2.21 -19.45
N HIS A 290 21.47 -1.02 -20.05
CA HIS A 290 21.61 -0.84 -21.50
C HIS A 290 23.02 -1.15 -22.03
N GLY A 291 24.04 -1.12 -21.17
CA GLY A 291 25.44 -1.33 -21.55
C GLY A 291 26.28 -0.05 -21.63
N GLU A 292 25.69 1.13 -21.42
CA GLU A 292 26.32 2.46 -21.45
C GLU A 292 27.07 2.77 -20.15
N ARG A 293 28.04 1.90 -19.82
CA ARG A 293 28.72 1.88 -18.51
C ARG A 293 29.43 3.18 -18.16
N ALA A 294 30.04 3.85 -19.14
CA ALA A 294 30.75 5.10 -18.91
C ALA A 294 29.80 6.25 -18.55
N GLN A 295 28.62 6.31 -19.19
CA GLN A 295 27.60 7.31 -18.90
C GLN A 295 26.95 7.06 -17.54
N ALA A 296 26.60 5.79 -17.26
CA ALA A 296 26.10 5.36 -15.96
C ALA A 296 27.04 5.76 -14.82
N ARG A 297 28.35 5.49 -14.97
CA ARG A 297 29.36 5.86 -13.98
C ARG A 297 29.36 7.36 -13.68
N ARG A 298 29.35 8.21 -14.72
CA ARG A 298 29.33 9.68 -14.53
C ARG A 298 28.12 10.15 -13.73
N LEU A 299 26.95 9.57 -13.97
CA LEU A 299 25.73 9.93 -13.23
C LEU A 299 25.78 9.48 -11.77
N PHE A 300 26.30 8.29 -11.47
CA PHE A 300 26.51 7.85 -10.09
C PHE A 300 27.52 8.73 -9.36
N GLU A 301 28.64 9.09 -10.01
CA GLU A 301 29.65 9.99 -9.44
C GLU A 301 29.08 11.40 -9.19
N ALA A 302 28.27 11.91 -10.12
CA ALA A 302 27.55 13.17 -9.92
C ALA A 302 26.56 13.10 -8.75
N ALA A 303 25.84 11.99 -8.60
CA ALA A 303 24.94 11.78 -7.48
C ALA A 303 25.69 11.69 -6.13
N GLU A 304 26.86 11.04 -6.08
CA GLU A 304 27.73 11.06 -4.89
C GLU A 304 28.24 12.45 -4.56
N ALA A 305 28.60 13.26 -5.56
CA ALA A 305 29.03 14.64 -5.35
C ALA A 305 27.92 15.47 -4.68
N ILE A 306 26.69 15.38 -5.19
CA ILE A 306 25.51 16.04 -4.60
C ILE A 306 25.28 15.54 -3.17
N GLN A 307 25.37 14.23 -2.94
CA GLN A 307 25.17 13.65 -1.61
C GLN A 307 26.22 14.13 -0.62
N LYS A 308 27.49 14.14 -1.02
CA LYS A 308 28.59 14.62 -0.18
C LYS A 308 28.45 16.09 0.19
N GLU A 309 27.98 16.92 -0.73
CA GLU A 309 27.75 18.34 -0.48
C GLU A 309 26.62 18.56 0.53
N ASN A 310 25.52 17.80 0.43
CA ASN A 310 24.31 18.00 1.23
C ASN A 310 24.25 17.14 2.51
N GLN A 311 25.02 16.06 2.56
CA GLN A 311 25.17 15.13 3.70
C GLN A 311 26.63 14.69 3.83
N PRO A 312 27.53 15.56 4.32
CA PRO A 312 28.96 15.24 4.45
C PRO A 312 29.25 14.02 5.34
N GLU A 313 28.37 13.71 6.29
CA GLU A 313 28.45 12.53 7.16
C GLU A 313 28.17 11.22 6.39
N TYR A 314 27.48 11.32 5.24
CA TYR A 314 27.13 10.23 4.34
C TYR A 314 27.62 10.52 2.93
N PRO A 315 28.95 10.60 2.68
CA PRO A 315 29.48 11.11 1.42
C PRO A 315 29.39 10.12 0.24
N ARG A 316 28.88 8.90 0.45
CA ARG A 316 28.77 7.84 -0.55
C ARG A 316 27.34 7.35 -0.65
N LEU A 317 26.86 7.10 -1.87
CA LEU A 317 25.52 6.55 -2.11
C LEU A 317 25.29 5.30 -1.25
N TYR A 318 24.15 5.30 -0.57
CA TYR A 318 23.70 4.24 0.34
C TYR A 318 22.34 3.69 -0.12
N SER A 319 21.79 2.69 0.59
CA SER A 319 20.50 2.07 0.26
C SER A 319 20.45 1.52 -1.18
N LEU A 320 19.31 1.61 -1.86
CA LEU A 320 19.13 1.12 -3.23
C LEU A 320 20.14 1.73 -4.21
N GLN A 321 20.38 3.04 -4.09
CA GLN A 321 21.31 3.77 -4.97
C GLN A 321 22.75 3.28 -4.81
N GLY A 322 23.16 3.02 -3.56
CA GLY A 322 24.47 2.44 -3.26
C GLY A 322 24.62 1.02 -3.80
N PHE A 323 23.54 0.23 -3.74
CA PHE A 323 23.50 -1.11 -4.33
C PHE A 323 23.63 -1.07 -5.86
N GLN A 324 22.84 -0.24 -6.55
CA GLN A 324 22.91 -0.08 -8.00
C GLN A 324 24.29 0.41 -8.46
N TYR A 325 24.91 1.32 -7.71
CA TYR A 325 26.26 1.75 -8.06
C TYR A 325 27.28 0.62 -7.86
N ALA A 326 27.16 -0.16 -6.78
CA ALA A 326 28.02 -1.33 -6.57
C ALA A 326 27.82 -2.40 -7.66
N ASP A 327 26.60 -2.58 -8.17
CA ASP A 327 26.29 -3.46 -9.31
C ASP A 327 27.07 -3.04 -10.57
N LEU A 328 27.03 -1.75 -10.92
CA LEU A 328 27.82 -1.20 -12.02
C LEU A 328 29.32 -1.47 -11.83
N LEU A 329 29.85 -1.20 -10.63
CA LEU A 329 31.26 -1.36 -10.31
C LEU A 329 31.70 -2.83 -10.38
N LEU A 330 30.87 -3.77 -9.91
CA LEU A 330 31.13 -5.22 -9.99
C LEU A 330 30.98 -5.77 -11.40
N GLY A 331 30.11 -5.21 -12.24
CA GLY A 331 29.68 -5.89 -13.46
C GLY A 331 30.79 -6.24 -14.47
N ALA A 332 31.88 -5.46 -14.56
CA ALA A 332 33.00 -5.80 -15.44
C ALA A 332 33.81 -6.98 -14.89
N THR A 333 34.09 -6.95 -13.60
CA THR A 333 34.76 -8.00 -12.84
C THR A 333 33.98 -9.31 -12.87
N GLU A 334 32.66 -9.25 -12.65
CA GLU A 334 31.78 -10.41 -12.73
C GLU A 334 31.81 -11.05 -14.13
N ARG A 335 31.66 -10.26 -15.19
CA ARG A 335 31.74 -10.79 -16.56
C ARG A 335 33.09 -11.40 -16.87
N GLY A 336 34.18 -10.75 -16.48
CA GLY A 336 35.54 -11.26 -16.67
C GLY A 336 35.80 -12.59 -15.94
N ALA A 337 35.31 -12.69 -14.70
CA ALA A 337 35.38 -13.91 -13.91
C ALA A 337 34.60 -15.05 -14.57
N TRP A 338 33.34 -14.83 -14.95
CA TRP A 338 32.51 -15.84 -15.59
C TRP A 338 33.03 -16.26 -16.96
N ALA A 339 33.52 -15.32 -17.78
CA ALA A 339 34.14 -15.62 -19.06
C ALA A 339 35.33 -16.60 -18.89
N ARG A 340 36.13 -16.44 -17.84
CA ARG A 340 37.22 -17.38 -17.52
C ARG A 340 36.71 -18.72 -17.01
N THR A 341 35.76 -18.72 -16.08
CA THR A 341 35.20 -19.96 -15.52
C THR A 341 34.55 -20.83 -16.58
N LEU A 342 33.88 -20.22 -17.57
CA LEU A 342 33.19 -20.91 -18.67
C LEU A 342 34.09 -21.16 -19.90
N GLY A 343 35.40 -20.97 -19.78
CA GLY A 343 36.38 -21.40 -20.79
C GLY A 343 36.64 -20.42 -21.95
N GLY A 344 36.26 -19.14 -21.84
CA GLY A 344 36.64 -18.06 -22.77
C GLY A 344 36.09 -18.15 -24.20
N GLN A 345 35.54 -19.31 -24.60
CA GLN A 345 35.01 -19.54 -25.94
C GLN A 345 33.64 -18.89 -26.16
N ALA A 346 32.88 -18.62 -25.09
CA ALA A 346 31.55 -18.01 -25.16
C ALA A 346 31.56 -16.48 -24.97
N LEU A 347 32.55 -15.92 -24.27
CA LEU A 347 32.65 -14.49 -23.94
C LEU A 347 34.12 -14.05 -23.93
N PRO A 348 34.48 -12.92 -24.55
CA PRO A 348 35.84 -12.40 -24.50
C PRO A 348 36.20 -12.00 -23.07
N VAL A 349 37.40 -12.39 -22.64
CA VAL A 349 37.94 -11.98 -21.34
C VAL A 349 38.47 -10.55 -21.48
N VAL A 350 37.89 -9.62 -20.72
CA VAL A 350 38.26 -8.20 -20.72
C VAL A 350 38.71 -7.77 -19.33
N GLY A 351 39.92 -7.24 -19.22
CA GLY A 351 40.54 -6.80 -17.96
C GLY A 351 41.49 -7.83 -17.35
N ALA A 352 42.29 -7.39 -16.37
CA ALA A 352 43.26 -8.23 -15.69
C ALA A 352 42.71 -8.81 -14.37
N ARG A 353 43.27 -9.95 -13.95
CA ARG A 353 42.90 -10.63 -12.70
C ARG A 353 43.07 -9.71 -11.48
N GLU A 354 44.17 -8.98 -11.47
CA GLU A 354 44.57 -8.07 -10.40
C GLU A 354 43.59 -6.89 -10.29
N GLU A 355 43.14 -6.35 -11.44
CA GLU A 355 42.14 -5.28 -11.50
C GLU A 355 40.80 -5.73 -10.94
N TRP A 356 40.38 -6.96 -11.24
CA TRP A 356 39.15 -7.53 -10.74
C TRP A 356 39.19 -7.75 -9.22
N ILE A 357 40.28 -8.32 -8.70
CA ILE A 357 40.46 -8.50 -7.25
C ILE A 357 40.43 -7.13 -6.55
N ALA A 358 41.15 -6.15 -7.07
CA ALA A 358 41.15 -4.80 -6.52
C ALA A 358 39.74 -4.16 -6.53
N ALA A 359 38.95 -4.40 -7.57
CA ALA A 359 37.57 -3.93 -7.64
C ALA A 359 36.67 -4.60 -6.57
N CYS A 360 36.79 -5.92 -6.38
CA CYS A 360 36.10 -6.65 -5.33
C CYS A 360 36.48 -6.14 -3.93
N ASP A 361 37.76 -5.88 -3.69
CA ASP A 361 38.27 -5.36 -2.41
C ASP A 361 37.76 -3.95 -2.15
N ALA A 362 37.80 -3.07 -3.14
CA ALA A 362 37.29 -1.70 -3.03
C ALA A 362 35.79 -1.67 -2.66
N ILE A 363 35.00 -2.57 -3.24
CA ILE A 363 33.57 -2.70 -2.96
C ILE A 363 33.35 -3.29 -1.57
N THR A 364 34.14 -4.29 -1.18
CA THR A 364 34.09 -4.87 0.17
C THR A 364 34.38 -3.82 1.24
N VAL A 365 35.41 -2.99 1.06
CA VAL A 365 35.72 -1.85 1.95
C VAL A 365 34.57 -0.85 1.98
N ARG A 366 34.01 -0.50 0.80
CA ARG A 366 32.88 0.42 0.68
C ARG A 366 31.66 -0.05 1.48
N ILE A 367 31.25 -1.30 1.32
CA ILE A 367 30.05 -1.85 1.96
C ILE A 367 30.26 -2.10 3.45
N ASN A 368 31.44 -2.56 3.88
CA ASN A 368 31.74 -2.72 5.31
C ASN A 368 31.70 -1.38 6.06
N ALA A 369 32.19 -0.30 5.45
CA ALA A 369 32.09 1.05 6.03
C ALA A 369 30.63 1.52 6.17
N GLU A 370 29.73 1.11 5.26
CA GLU A 370 28.29 1.40 5.36
C GLU A 370 27.62 0.56 6.45
N LEU A 371 27.88 -0.75 6.50
CA LEU A 371 27.33 -1.64 7.53
C LEU A 371 27.77 -1.23 8.94
N GLN A 372 29.03 -0.85 9.12
CA GLN A 372 29.53 -0.38 10.41
C GLN A 372 28.84 0.90 10.86
N ARG A 373 28.54 1.82 9.94
CA ARG A 373 27.76 3.03 10.25
C ARG A 373 26.32 2.68 10.63
N ARG A 374 25.67 1.77 9.90
CA ARG A 374 24.27 1.37 10.15
C ARG A 374 24.05 0.61 11.45
N ARG A 375 25.05 -0.11 11.97
CA ARG A 375 24.98 -0.78 13.28
C ARG A 375 24.62 0.19 14.42
N ASN A 376 24.93 1.47 14.26
CA ASN A 376 24.67 2.50 15.26
C ASN A 376 23.32 3.21 15.06
N LEU A 377 22.52 2.80 14.06
CA LEU A 377 21.23 3.43 13.73
C LEU A 377 20.06 2.47 14.03
N PRO A 378 19.24 2.72 15.06
CA PRO A 378 18.10 1.85 15.40
C PRO A 378 16.96 1.86 14.36
N THR A 379 17.04 2.73 13.36
CA THR A 379 16.05 2.89 12.28
C THR A 379 16.52 2.34 10.92
N ALA A 380 17.63 1.58 10.89
CA ALA A 380 18.18 1.06 9.64
C ALA A 380 17.19 0.12 8.93
N SER A 381 16.91 0.40 7.64
CA SER A 381 16.06 -0.44 6.79
C SER A 381 16.64 -1.84 6.63
N ILE A 382 15.81 -2.86 6.88
CA ILE A 382 16.16 -4.28 6.71
C ILE A 382 16.55 -4.57 5.25
N LEU A 383 15.83 -3.97 4.29
CA LEU A 383 16.12 -4.14 2.87
C LEU A 383 17.53 -3.64 2.53
N ASP A 384 17.91 -2.47 3.04
CA ASP A 384 19.23 -1.90 2.76
C ASP A 384 20.36 -2.76 3.36
N ILE A 385 20.16 -3.31 4.56
CA ILE A 385 21.11 -4.24 5.18
C ILE A 385 21.23 -5.50 4.33
N ALA A 386 20.11 -6.05 3.87
CA ALA A 386 20.10 -7.22 2.99
C ALA A 386 20.82 -6.97 1.66
N LEU A 387 20.59 -5.81 1.01
CA LEU A 387 21.28 -5.42 -0.22
C LEU A 387 22.80 -5.30 -0.01
N ASN A 388 23.24 -4.73 1.11
CA ASN A 388 24.66 -4.67 1.45
C ASN A 388 25.28 -6.08 1.58
N HIS A 389 24.61 -7.00 2.29
CA HIS A 389 25.08 -8.37 2.42
C HIS A 389 25.08 -9.13 1.09
N LEU A 390 24.09 -8.89 0.23
CA LEU A 390 24.05 -9.45 -1.13
C LEU A 390 25.27 -8.98 -1.95
N THR A 391 25.59 -7.69 -1.91
CA THR A 391 26.77 -7.13 -2.58
C THR A 391 28.07 -7.75 -2.08
N LEU A 392 28.22 -7.93 -0.75
CA LEU A 392 29.39 -8.59 -0.17
C LEU A 392 29.51 -10.05 -0.63
N ALA A 393 28.40 -10.79 -0.64
CA ALA A 393 28.37 -12.17 -1.10
C ALA A 393 28.79 -12.29 -2.56
N ARG A 394 28.28 -11.39 -3.43
CA ARG A 394 28.67 -11.32 -4.84
C ARG A 394 30.16 -11.02 -5.01
N ALA A 395 30.66 -9.98 -4.35
CA ALA A 395 32.08 -9.62 -4.41
C ALA A 395 33.00 -10.77 -3.94
N GLY A 396 32.64 -11.45 -2.85
CA GLY A 396 33.38 -12.60 -2.34
C GLY A 396 33.35 -13.81 -3.29
N MET A 397 32.19 -14.12 -3.88
CA MET A 397 32.05 -15.19 -4.87
C MET A 397 32.93 -14.94 -6.10
N VAL A 398 32.92 -13.72 -6.62
CA VAL A 398 33.71 -13.33 -7.80
C VAL A 398 35.19 -13.34 -7.50
N SER A 399 35.60 -12.79 -6.35
CA SER A 399 36.99 -12.83 -5.90
C SER A 399 37.51 -14.27 -5.74
N GLY A 400 36.70 -15.17 -5.17
CA GLY A 400 37.02 -16.60 -5.07
C GLY A 400 37.20 -17.27 -6.43
N ALA A 401 36.24 -17.06 -7.36
CA ALA A 401 36.29 -17.61 -8.71
C ALA A 401 37.54 -17.14 -9.50
N VAL A 402 37.90 -15.87 -9.36
CA VAL A 402 39.12 -15.30 -9.95
C VAL A 402 40.38 -15.80 -9.23
N GLY A 403 40.28 -16.04 -7.92
CA GLY A 403 41.32 -16.50 -7.02
C GLY A 403 41.84 -17.92 -7.28
N GLY A 404 41.07 -18.76 -7.99
CA GLY A 404 41.36 -20.18 -8.14
C GLY A 404 41.15 -20.99 -6.85
N GLN A 405 40.65 -20.34 -5.79
CA GLN A 405 40.09 -21.03 -4.63
C GLN A 405 38.69 -21.47 -5.04
N GLY A 406 38.41 -22.77 -5.03
CA GLY A 406 37.06 -23.27 -5.29
C GLY A 406 36.03 -22.49 -4.46
N MET A 407 34.80 -22.35 -4.99
CA MET A 407 33.73 -21.58 -4.34
C MET A 407 33.79 -21.75 -2.82
N PRO A 408 33.96 -20.68 -2.04
CA PRO A 408 33.94 -20.83 -0.59
C PRO A 408 32.62 -21.50 -0.25
N SER A 409 32.70 -22.66 0.41
CA SER A 409 31.54 -23.32 1.01
C SER A 409 31.05 -22.44 2.16
N GLY A 410 30.45 -21.31 1.80
CA GLY A 410 29.84 -20.38 2.71
C GLY A 410 28.69 -21.11 3.37
N LYS A 411 28.92 -21.62 4.58
CA LYS A 411 27.81 -21.69 5.53
C LYS A 411 27.23 -20.27 5.54
N PRO A 412 25.95 -20.09 5.19
CA PRO A 412 25.31 -18.79 5.38
C PRO A 412 25.59 -18.37 6.84
N PRO A 413 25.84 -17.09 7.12
CA PRO A 413 25.94 -16.65 8.51
C PRO A 413 24.67 -17.14 9.17
N LEU A 414 24.82 -18.10 10.09
CA LEU A 414 23.72 -18.58 10.90
C LEU A 414 23.09 -17.32 11.46
N CYS A 415 21.81 -17.08 11.14
CA CYS A 415 20.96 -16.20 11.92
C CYS A 415 21.37 -16.39 13.38
N GLY A 416 21.84 -15.32 14.00
CA GLY A 416 22.33 -15.35 15.38
C GLY A 416 21.38 -16.21 16.19
N SER A 417 21.94 -17.24 16.83
CA SER A 417 21.23 -18.16 17.70
C SER A 417 20.41 -17.34 18.68
N VAL A 418 19.10 -17.25 18.45
CA VAL A 418 18.13 -16.98 19.50
C VAL A 418 18.36 -18.10 20.52
N PRO A 419 18.65 -17.82 21.80
CA PRO A 419 18.79 -18.88 22.78
C PRO A 419 17.48 -19.65 22.80
N ARG A 420 17.53 -20.94 22.46
CA ARG A 420 16.41 -21.85 22.70
C ARG A 420 16.29 -21.94 24.22
N GLY A 421 15.25 -21.33 24.77
CA GLY A 421 14.84 -21.58 26.15
C GLY A 421 14.49 -23.05 26.29
N ASP A 422 15.11 -23.69 27.28
CA ASP A 422 14.90 -25.08 27.65
C ASP A 422 13.42 -25.32 28.06
N PRO A 423 12.71 -26.32 27.51
CA PRO A 423 11.28 -26.53 27.77
C PRO A 423 11.03 -27.33 29.07
N THR A 424 11.74 -26.99 30.14
CA THR A 424 11.50 -27.58 31.48
C THR A 424 11.80 -26.56 32.59
N ASP A 425 10.96 -25.53 32.70
CA ASP A 425 10.75 -24.92 34.03
C ASP A 425 9.35 -24.28 34.14
N CYS A 426 8.33 -25.14 34.07
CA CYS A 426 7.02 -24.83 34.62
C CYS A 426 7.06 -25.16 36.12
N ARG A 427 7.28 -24.16 36.98
CA ARG A 427 6.63 -23.91 38.30
C ARG A 427 7.55 -23.08 39.20
N GLN A 428 7.24 -21.79 39.37
CA GLN A 428 6.97 -21.12 40.66
C GLN A 428 6.97 -19.57 40.52
N THR A 429 5.85 -18.98 40.93
CA THR A 429 5.45 -17.57 41.19
C THR A 429 6.42 -16.72 42.06
N PRO A 430 6.19 -15.41 42.40
CA PRO A 430 5.15 -14.43 41.97
C PRO A 430 5.64 -12.98 41.64
N GLY A 431 4.76 -12.24 40.95
CA GLY A 431 4.46 -10.79 41.05
C GLY A 431 5.56 -9.75 41.35
N ARG A 432 5.75 -8.79 40.42
CA ARG A 432 6.08 -7.39 40.75
C ARG A 432 5.56 -6.41 39.70
N ARG A 433 4.91 -5.37 40.22
CA ARG A 433 4.17 -4.30 39.52
C ARG A 433 5.10 -3.43 38.68
N ARG A 434 4.65 -3.03 37.49
CA ARG A 434 5.25 -1.98 36.67
C ARG A 434 4.90 -0.61 37.26
N ARG A 435 5.90 0.26 37.40
CA ARG A 435 5.76 1.73 37.47
C ARG A 435 6.60 2.31 36.34
N TRP A 436 6.00 3.18 35.53
CA TRP A 436 6.68 4.06 34.59
C TRP A 436 6.72 5.47 35.22
N PRO A 437 7.85 6.19 35.19
CA PRO A 437 7.85 7.66 35.10
C PRO A 437 7.91 8.04 33.61
N GLY A 438 7.37 9.14 33.11
CA GLY A 438 6.75 10.34 33.67
C GLY A 438 6.72 11.32 32.50
#